data_AF-A0A7K9S6L5-F1
#
_entry.id   AF-A0A7K9S6L5-F1
#
_cell.length_a   1.000
_cell.length_b   1.000
_cell.length_c   1.000
_cell.angle_alpha   90.00
_cell.angle_beta   90.00
_cell.angle_gamma   90.00
#
_symmetry.space_group_name_H-M   'P 1'
#
loop_
_entity.id
_entity.type
_entity.pdbx_description
1 polymer ?
#
loop_
_entity_poly.entity_id
_entity_poly.type
_entity_poly.pdbx_seq_one_letter_code
_entity_poly.pdbx_strand_id
1 'polypeptide(L)'
;RKVLLVLFWGGWLGMLGAAAAIVVQAPRCQPLPSKAWWELGALYRAPPKAFGGDLKGVEARLGYLRDKLQVGGLVLGPLYPPKAPGDKIPPL
;
A
#
# COMPACT_ATOMS: atom_id res chain seq x y z
N ARG A 1 36.14 5.78 45.56
CA ARG A 1 35.01 4.80 45.50
C ARG A 1 33.64 5.46 45.53
N LYS A 2 33.30 6.29 46.55
CA LYS A 2 31.97 6.91 46.68
C LYS A 2 31.61 7.91 45.55
N VAL A 3 32.60 8.65 45.05
CA VAL A 3 32.43 9.62 43.94
C VAL A 3 31.92 8.93 42.65
N LEU A 4 32.47 7.77 42.29
CA LEU A 4 32.03 7.01 41.12
C LEU A 4 30.57 6.55 41.26
N LEU A 5 30.16 6.20 42.48
CA LEU A 5 28.82 5.71 42.78
C LEU A 5 27.78 6.85 42.65
N VAL A 6 28.14 8.07 43.07
CA VAL A 6 27.31 9.27 42.91
C VAL A 6 27.21 9.67 41.44
N LEU A 7 28.32 9.71 40.71
CA LEU A 7 28.33 10.03 39.26
C LEU A 7 27.50 9.03 38.46
N PHE A 8 27.60 7.74 38.80
CA PHE A 8 26.82 6.69 38.17
C PHE A 8 25.32 6.90 38.33
N TRP A 9 24.85 7.13 39.57
CA TRP A 9 23.42 7.37 39.83
C TRP A 9 22.90 8.67 39.21
N GLY A 10 23.69 9.75 39.25
CA GLY A 10 23.32 11.02 38.61
C GLY A 10 23.19 10.87 37.09
N GLY A 11 24.16 10.23 36.44
CA GLY A 11 24.11 9.97 35.00
C GLY A 11 22.98 9.01 34.61
N TRP A 12 22.73 7.98 35.42
CA TRP A 12 21.66 7.01 35.19
C TRP A 12 20.27 7.65 35.27
N LEU A 13 20.00 8.42 36.33
CA LEU A 13 18.74 9.16 36.47
C LEU A 13 18.59 10.23 35.38
N GLY A 14 19.69 10.89 34.99
CA GLY A 14 19.70 11.85 33.88
C GLY A 14 19.32 11.20 32.55
N MET A 15 19.91 10.04 32.22
CA MET A 15 19.59 9.27 31.02
C MET A 15 18.13 8.77 31.04
N LEU A 16 17.66 8.27 32.18
CA LEU A 16 16.27 7.82 32.34
C LEU A 16 15.28 8.97 32.12
N GLY A 17 15.56 10.13 32.73
CA GLY A 17 14.74 11.34 32.59
C GLY A 17 14.73 11.89 31.17
N ALA A 18 15.90 11.94 30.52
CA ALA A 18 16.03 12.39 29.14
C ALA A 18 15.25 11.49 28.17
N ALA A 19 15.34 10.17 28.31
CA ALA A 19 14.59 9.23 27.49
C ALA A 19 13.07 9.42 27.65
N ALA A 20 12.58 9.54 28.89
CA ALA A 20 11.16 9.79 29.15
C ALA A 20 10.70 11.14 28.56
N ALA A 21 11.51 12.19 28.70
CA ALA A 21 11.21 13.51 28.16
C ALA A 21 11.08 13.51 26.63
N ILE A 22 11.94 12.76 25.91
CA ILE A 22 11.85 12.61 24.45
C ILE A 22 10.53 11.93 24.06
N VAL A 23 10.15 10.85 24.73
CA VAL A 23 8.91 10.11 24.43
C VAL A 23 7.67 10.97 24.68
N VAL A 24 7.65 11.77 25.75
CA VAL A 24 6.52 12.66 26.08
C VAL A 24 6.42 13.84 25.12
N GLN A 25 7.55 14.40 24.69
CA GLN A 25 7.59 15.53 23.75
C GLN A 25 7.35 15.10 22.31
N ALA A 26 7.64 13.84 21.97
CA ALA A 26 7.38 13.33 20.63
C ALA A 26 5.87 13.42 20.32
N PRO A 27 5.48 14.13 19.25
CA PRO A 27 4.09 14.21 18.86
C PRO A 27 3.59 12.80 18.55
N ARG A 28 2.37 12.47 19.01
CA ARG A 28 1.78 11.18 18.68
C ARG A 28 1.67 11.05 17.17
N CYS A 29 2.17 9.94 16.63
CA CYS A 29 1.94 9.60 15.24
C CYS A 29 0.43 9.64 14.97
N GLN A 30 0.00 10.33 13.91
CA GLN A 30 -1.40 10.30 13.52
C GLN A 30 -1.79 8.85 13.23
N PRO A 31 -2.99 8.42 13.65
CA PRO A 31 -3.49 7.10 13.28
C PRO A 31 -3.50 7.04 11.75
N LEU A 32 -2.77 6.06 11.19
CA LEU A 32 -2.81 5.82 9.76
C LEU A 32 -4.26 5.50 9.38
N PRO A 33 -4.87 6.23 8.43
CA PRO A 33 -6.20 5.90 7.97
C PRO A 33 -6.17 4.49 7.38
N SER A 34 -7.25 3.73 7.60
CA SER A 34 -7.41 2.41 6.99
C SER A 34 -7.45 2.58 5.47
N LYS A 35 -6.35 2.22 4.80
CA LYS A 35 -6.27 2.27 3.34
C LYS A 35 -6.95 1.04 2.75
N ALA A 36 -7.76 1.24 1.72
CA ALA A 36 -8.32 0.14 0.95
C ALA A 36 -7.24 -0.50 0.06
N TRP A 37 -7.49 -1.73 -0.40
CA TRP A 37 -6.52 -2.49 -1.20
C TRP A 37 -6.07 -1.76 -2.48
N TRP A 38 -6.95 -0.95 -3.09
CA TRP A 38 -6.64 -0.15 -4.27
C TRP A 38 -5.76 1.09 -4.00
N GLU A 39 -5.59 1.48 -2.74
CA GLU A 39 -4.75 2.63 -2.33
C GLU A 39 -3.34 2.22 -1.89
N LEU A 40 -3.11 0.91 -1.72
CA LEU A 40 -1.86 0.35 -1.22
C LEU A 40 -0.82 0.16 -2.34
N GLY A 41 -1.21 0.27 -3.61
CA GLY A 41 -0.30 0.05 -4.74
C GLY A 41 -0.80 0.62 -6.06
N ALA A 42 0.08 0.60 -7.07
CA ALA A 42 -0.24 1.08 -8.40
C ALA A 42 -1.26 0.16 -9.10
N LEU A 43 -2.25 0.75 -9.75
CA LEU A 43 -3.22 0.04 -10.59
C LEU A 43 -2.75 0.10 -12.05
N TYR A 44 -2.56 -1.05 -12.68
CA TYR A 44 -2.20 -1.11 -14.10
C TYR A 44 -3.46 -1.26 -14.95
N ARG A 45 -3.66 -0.37 -15.93
CA ARG A 45 -4.78 -0.48 -16.88
C ARG A 45 -4.28 -1.11 -18.17
N ALA A 46 -4.82 -2.28 -18.51
CA ALA A 46 -4.43 -2.99 -19.72
C ALA A 46 -5.68 -3.44 -20.50
N PRO A 47 -5.79 -3.12 -21.79
CA PRO A 47 -6.84 -3.70 -22.62
C PRO A 47 -6.55 -5.20 -22.83
N PRO A 48 -7.54 -6.09 -22.63
CA PRO A 48 -7.33 -7.54 -22.63
C PRO A 48 -6.70 -8.06 -23.95
N LYS A 49 -7.12 -7.50 -25.09
CA LYS A 49 -6.57 -7.86 -26.41
C LYS A 49 -5.07 -7.56 -26.56
N ALA A 50 -4.58 -6.42 -26.06
CA ALA A 50 -3.17 -6.06 -26.19
C ALA A 50 -2.29 -6.71 -25.11
N PHE A 51 -2.89 -7.03 -23.96
CA PHE A 51 -2.14 -7.58 -22.83
C PHE A 51 -1.94 -9.09 -22.94
N GLY A 52 -2.96 -9.85 -23.35
CA GLY A 52 -2.90 -11.32 -23.38
C GLY A 52 -3.68 -11.97 -24.52
N GLY A 53 -4.29 -11.19 -25.43
CA GLY A 53 -5.22 -11.69 -26.44
C GLY A 53 -6.55 -12.11 -25.82
N ASP A 54 -6.50 -13.12 -24.94
CA ASP A 54 -7.61 -13.75 -24.22
C ASP A 54 -7.40 -13.70 -22.69
N LEU A 55 -8.45 -14.00 -21.92
CA LEU A 55 -8.40 -14.07 -20.46
C LEU A 55 -7.35 -15.04 -19.92
N LYS A 56 -7.13 -16.18 -20.60
CA LYS A 56 -6.07 -17.13 -20.24
C LYS A 56 -4.66 -16.54 -20.42
N GLY A 57 -4.45 -15.70 -21.44
CA GLY A 57 -3.19 -15.01 -21.64
C GLY A 57 -2.94 -13.91 -20.62
N VAL A 58 -4.00 -13.29 -20.11
CA VAL A 58 -3.91 -12.36 -18.97
C VAL A 58 -3.51 -13.11 -17.69
N GLU A 59 -4.11 -14.27 -17.42
CA GLU A 59 -3.76 -15.13 -16.27
C GLU A 59 -2.28 -15.52 -16.27
N ALA A 60 -1.74 -15.95 -17.41
CA ALA A 60 -0.32 -16.28 -17.54
C ALA A 60 0.62 -15.08 -17.23
N ARG A 61 0.16 -13.84 -17.44
CA ARG A 61 0.95 -12.61 -17.23
C ARG A 61 0.73 -11.95 -15.87
N LEU A 62 -0.21 -12.44 -15.06
CA LEU A 62 -0.44 -11.95 -13.69
C LEU A 62 0.77 -12.20 -12.79
N GLY A 63 1.48 -13.32 -12.97
CA GLY A 63 2.74 -13.59 -12.26
C GLY A 63 3.79 -12.51 -12.54
N TYR A 64 3.98 -12.16 -13.82
CA TYR A 64 4.90 -11.09 -14.22
C TYR A 64 4.50 -9.72 -13.63
N LEU A 65 3.21 -9.38 -13.63
CA LEU A 65 2.72 -8.12 -13.04
C LEU A 65 3.03 -8.03 -11.54
N ARG A 66 2.88 -9.14 -10.81
CA ARG A 66 3.17 -9.19 -9.38
C ARG A 66 4.66 -9.14 -9.09
N ASP A 67 5.46 -9.94 -9.79
CA ASP A 67 6.87 -10.13 -9.47
C ASP A 67 7.78 -9.03 -10.03
N LYS A 68 7.41 -8.42 -11.17
CA LYS A 68 8.23 -7.39 -11.84
C LYS A 68 7.70 -5.97 -11.65
N LEU A 69 6.38 -5.78 -11.59
CA LEU A 69 5.77 -4.46 -11.51
C LEU A 69 5.19 -4.13 -10.13
N GLN A 70 5.04 -5.11 -9.23
CA GLN A 70 4.48 -4.96 -7.88
C GLN A 70 3.17 -4.13 -7.85
N VAL A 71 2.32 -4.32 -8.86
CA VAL A 71 1.05 -3.61 -8.96
C VAL A 71 0.02 -4.19 -7.99
N GLY A 72 -0.75 -3.31 -7.34
CA GLY A 72 -1.80 -3.69 -6.38
C GLY A 72 -3.08 -4.19 -7.06
N GLY A 73 -3.24 -3.93 -8.35
CA GLY A 73 -4.41 -4.40 -9.10
C GLY A 73 -4.30 -4.16 -10.61
N LEU A 74 -5.14 -4.88 -11.36
CA LEU A 74 -5.25 -4.80 -12.81
C LEU A 74 -6.65 -4.34 -13.20
N VAL A 75 -6.74 -3.25 -13.95
CA VAL A 75 -7.99 -2.75 -14.53
C VAL A 75 -8.09 -3.26 -15.97
N LEU A 76 -8.95 -4.26 -16.17
CA LEU A 76 -9.23 -4.80 -17.49
C LEU A 76 -10.20 -3.90 -18.25
N GLY A 77 -9.91 -3.69 -19.53
CA GLY A 77 -10.84 -3.05 -20.46
C GLY A 77 -12.14 -3.84 -20.66
N PRO A 78 -13.10 -3.28 -21.41
CA PRO A 78 -14.40 -3.91 -21.66
C PRO A 78 -14.22 -5.29 -22.31
N LEU A 79 -14.79 -6.31 -21.66
CA LEU A 79 -14.83 -7.70 -22.14
C LEU A 79 -16.13 -8.01 -22.91
N TYR A 80 -17.14 -7.16 -22.74
CA TYR A 80 -18.42 -7.31 -23.42
C TYR A 80 -18.31 -6.88 -24.90
N PRO A 81 -19.09 -7.51 -25.80
CA PRO A 81 -19.12 -7.12 -27.20
C PRO A 81 -19.56 -5.65 -27.31
N PRO A 82 -18.95 -4.85 -28.20
CA PRO A 82 -19.42 -3.51 -28.48
C PRO A 82 -20.89 -3.58 -28.92
N LYS A 83 -21.73 -2.73 -28.33
CA LYS A 83 -23.14 -2.61 -28.70
C LYS A 83 -23.25 -2.27 -30.20
N ALA A 84 -24.05 -3.03 -30.93
CA ALA A 84 -24.32 -2.74 -32.34
C ALA A 84 -25.10 -1.40 -32.44
N PRO A 85 -24.90 -0.59 -33.51
CA PRO A 85 -25.48 0.75 -33.63
C PRO A 85 -27.01 0.87 -33.62
N GLY A 86 -27.78 -0.21 -33.43
CA GLY A 86 -29.24 -0.26 -33.53
C GLY A 86 -29.99 -0.89 -32.36
N ASP A 87 -29.33 -1.38 -31.32
CA ASP A 87 -30.02 -2.04 -30.21
C ASP A 87 -30.66 -1.02 -29.26
N LYS A 88 -32.00 -0.99 -29.22
CA LYS A 88 -32.75 -0.16 -28.26
C LYS A 88 -32.50 -0.68 -26.84
N ILE A 89 -32.24 0.25 -25.91
CA ILE A 89 -32.07 -0.07 -24.49
C ILE A 89 -33.43 -0.57 -23.98
N PRO A 90 -33.55 -1.81 -23.44
CA PRO A 90 -34.79 -2.21 -22.80
C PRO A 90 -35.01 -1.31 -21.57
N PRO A 91 -36.23 -0.78 -21.36
CA PRO A 91 -36.53 -0.01 -20.16
C PRO A 91 -36.33 -0.89 -18.92
N LEU A 92 -35.67 -0.30 -17.90
CA LEU A 92 -35.44 -0.89 -16.58
C LEU A 92 -36.76 -1.22 -15.86
#